data_AF-A0A7X9GJ51-F1
#
_entry.id   AF-A0A7X9GJ51-F1
#
_cell.length_a   1.000
_cell.length_b   1.000
_cell.length_c   1.000
_cell.angle_alpha   90.00
_cell.angle_beta   90.00
_cell.angle_gamma   90.00
#
_symmetry.space_group_name_H-M   'P 1'
#
loop_
_entity.id
_entity.type
_entity.pdbx_description
1 polymer ?
#
loop_
_entity_poly.entity_id
_entity_poly.type
_entity_poly.pdbx_seq_one_letter_code
_entity_poly.pdbx_strand_id
1 'polypeptide(L)'
;MGFLQAMAQMGQSEAQKGVAAYLVRPMDRDGKEIRVWLKVNGDLKKPLDIEGVSRIDLADYSARRAELTEYLYREPAGANTTWRFTPIHKAGKMKKDPDKSLDALCPRNWSTDKKTHFHKIKNRVLMDYEKEEFFTSGSVDRIMTEMEQKIHMVLSDLDNQQSYIIIFGIDQGGNFLYPGRISAFEAYFQEKLVQNLELDKKPDFQEKNCSLCHATTDIVLGLNKIFKFNTFDKVSILAGLDKKEIIHSFPVCQSCFAEVSAGREKVDRMLNNSTVLPRINIWAIPEAVGDGDDRIFNRFLSTWEQRLDADKIGGAGERTEGMYFSRLAQIGQGLIFHFVFWEQNNAQEIVHLMVEDVPPERLARLESTWQRVSMEQFGWRKAADLDFAIKSLYATLANFAGKSSGDKMVFRDFTLEIIGGMLQGEVLPVDMFKRFVVPRLARLVYEGKPNNYRRSMHYAELWVEYMHALNREVT
;
A
#
# COMPACT_ATOMS: atom_id res chain seq x y z
N MET A 1 -0.24 2.23 -22.55
CA MET A 1 0.13 2.49 -21.14
C MET A 1 -1.12 2.34 -20.30
N GLY A 2 -1.64 1.11 -20.22
CA GLY A 2 -2.91 0.86 -19.55
C GLY A 2 -2.81 1.12 -18.06
N PHE A 3 -1.69 0.77 -17.42
CA PHE A 3 -1.49 0.95 -15.98
C PHE A 3 -1.74 2.38 -15.46
N LEU A 4 -1.12 3.39 -16.09
CA LEU A 4 -1.25 4.78 -15.61
C LEU A 4 -2.64 5.36 -15.88
N GLN A 5 -3.26 4.94 -16.98
CA GLN A 5 -4.62 5.35 -17.32
C GLN A 5 -5.64 4.71 -16.36
N ALA A 6 -5.49 3.43 -16.07
CA ALA A 6 -6.28 2.71 -15.06
C ALA A 6 -6.12 3.34 -13.66
N MET A 7 -4.90 3.73 -13.29
CA MET A 7 -4.64 4.47 -12.04
C MET A 7 -5.37 5.82 -12.01
N ALA A 8 -5.35 6.59 -13.10
CA ALA A 8 -6.07 7.85 -13.18
C ALA A 8 -7.59 7.64 -13.09
N GLN A 9 -8.15 6.64 -13.81
CA GLN A 9 -9.57 6.27 -13.75
C GLN A 9 -9.99 5.89 -12.33
N MET A 10 -9.15 5.13 -11.61
CA MET A 10 -9.35 4.81 -10.19
C MET A 10 -9.46 6.08 -9.34
N GLY A 11 -8.61 7.08 -9.56
CA GLY A 11 -8.68 8.36 -8.85
C GLY A 11 -9.91 9.19 -9.18
N GLN A 12 -10.26 9.28 -10.47
CA GLN A 12 -11.44 10.02 -10.94
C GLN A 12 -12.74 9.49 -10.33
N SER A 13 -12.85 8.18 -10.12
CA SER A 13 -14.02 7.55 -9.49
C SER A 13 -14.25 7.93 -8.03
N GLU A 14 -13.27 8.53 -7.35
CA GLU A 14 -13.44 9.02 -5.98
C GLU A 14 -13.82 10.51 -5.90
N ALA A 15 -13.82 11.22 -7.02
CA ALA A 15 -14.15 12.65 -7.13
C ALA A 15 -13.42 13.56 -6.11
N GLN A 16 -12.27 13.11 -5.58
CA GLN A 16 -11.47 13.89 -4.65
C GLN A 16 -10.85 15.10 -5.36
N LYS A 17 -11.05 16.29 -4.79
CA LYS A 17 -10.50 17.56 -5.32
C LYS A 17 -9.61 18.25 -4.30
N GLY A 18 -8.70 19.07 -4.79
CA GLY A 18 -7.80 19.86 -3.96
C GLY A 18 -6.89 18.95 -3.11
N VAL A 19 -6.76 19.29 -1.83
CA VAL A 19 -5.90 18.56 -0.88
C VAL A 19 -6.29 17.09 -0.73
N ALA A 20 -7.59 16.77 -0.82
CA ALA A 20 -8.10 15.41 -0.61
C ALA A 20 -7.39 14.37 -1.47
N ALA A 21 -7.12 14.69 -2.74
CA ALA A 21 -6.46 13.81 -3.72
C ALA A 21 -5.03 13.39 -3.34
N TYR A 22 -4.43 14.06 -2.35
CA TYR A 22 -3.07 13.82 -1.87
C TYR A 22 -3.04 13.13 -0.51
N LEU A 23 -4.20 12.88 0.10
CA LEU A 23 -4.31 12.29 1.41
C LEU A 23 -4.20 10.77 1.33
N VAL A 24 -3.65 10.18 2.38
CA VAL A 24 -3.55 8.73 2.56
C VAL A 24 -3.91 8.37 4.00
N ARG A 25 -4.17 7.10 4.26
CA ARG A 25 -4.47 6.64 5.63
C ARG A 25 -3.26 6.75 6.55
N PRO A 26 -3.44 7.22 7.80
CA PRO A 26 -2.39 7.14 8.82
C PRO A 26 -1.97 5.70 9.16
N MET A 27 -2.89 4.73 9.08
CA MET A 27 -2.58 3.30 9.23
C MET A 27 -3.42 2.46 8.27
N ASP A 28 -2.81 1.41 7.71
CA ASP A 28 -3.47 0.50 6.75
C ASP A 28 -4.40 -0.51 7.43
N ARG A 29 -4.23 -0.71 8.74
CA ARG A 29 -4.97 -1.67 9.56
C ARG A 29 -5.60 -0.98 10.76
N ASP A 30 -6.63 -1.61 11.31
CA ASP A 30 -7.25 -1.15 12.54
C ASP A 30 -6.22 -1.11 13.68
N GLY A 31 -6.41 -0.16 14.57
CA GLY A 31 -5.46 0.15 15.63
C GLY A 31 -6.06 1.13 16.63
N LYS A 32 -5.21 1.94 17.25
CA LYS A 32 -5.63 2.94 18.22
C LYS A 32 -4.98 4.30 17.97
N GLU A 33 -5.65 5.32 18.46
CA GLU A 33 -5.23 6.70 18.41
C GLU A 33 -4.94 7.17 19.83
N ILE A 34 -3.74 7.67 20.05
CA ILE A 34 -3.42 8.46 21.23
C ILE A 34 -3.70 9.91 20.85
N ARG A 35 -4.85 10.42 21.28
CA ARG A 35 -5.27 11.79 20.94
C ARG A 35 -4.71 12.75 21.98
N VAL A 36 -3.96 13.74 21.50
CA VAL A 36 -3.39 14.81 22.30
C VAL A 36 -4.25 16.05 22.08
N TRP A 37 -4.96 16.46 23.11
CA TRP A 37 -5.94 17.54 23.05
C TRP A 37 -5.25 18.86 23.35
N LEU A 38 -5.00 19.65 22.32
CA LEU A 38 -4.36 20.96 22.43
C LEU A 38 -5.35 22.01 22.90
N LYS A 39 -4.96 22.77 23.93
CA LYS A 39 -5.71 23.93 24.38
C LYS A 39 -5.21 25.16 23.63
N VAL A 40 -6.09 25.84 22.91
CA VAL A 40 -5.77 27.01 22.09
C VAL A 40 -6.53 28.22 22.59
N ASN A 41 -5.86 29.37 22.61
CA ASN A 41 -6.47 30.67 22.87
C ASN A 41 -6.84 31.35 21.55
N GLY A 42 -8.01 31.98 21.48
CA GLY A 42 -8.48 32.70 20.29
C GLY A 42 -9.16 31.81 19.23
N ASP A 43 -8.99 32.16 17.95
CA ASP A 43 -9.61 31.45 16.83
C ASP A 43 -8.70 30.32 16.29
N LEU A 44 -9.26 29.46 15.42
CA LEU A 44 -8.54 28.31 14.86
C LEU A 44 -7.67 28.67 13.64
N LYS A 45 -7.23 29.93 13.55
CA LYS A 45 -6.43 30.46 12.42
C LYS A 45 -4.95 30.54 12.80
N LYS A 46 -4.11 30.66 11.77
CA LYS A 46 -2.67 30.89 11.92
C LYS A 46 -2.42 32.33 12.45
N PRO A 47 -1.53 32.53 13.44
CA PRO A 47 -0.87 31.51 14.27
C PRO A 47 -1.79 30.99 15.37
N LEU A 48 -1.77 29.67 15.62
CA LEU A 48 -2.44 29.08 16.78
C LEU A 48 -1.65 29.38 18.05
N ASP A 49 -2.30 30.00 19.03
CA ASP A 49 -1.72 30.23 20.35
C ASP A 49 -2.01 29.05 21.28
N ILE A 50 -1.06 28.11 21.35
CA ILE A 50 -1.24 26.89 22.14
C ILE A 50 -0.83 27.15 23.58
N GLU A 51 -1.80 27.07 24.49
CA GLU A 51 -1.58 27.22 25.93
C GLU A 51 -0.95 25.95 26.53
N GLY A 52 -1.30 24.77 25.99
CA GLY A 52 -0.87 23.48 26.53
C GLY A 52 -1.67 22.30 26.00
N VAL A 53 -1.76 21.23 26.81
CA VAL A 53 -2.49 19.99 26.51
C VAL A 53 -3.59 19.81 27.56
N SER A 54 -4.86 19.88 27.19
CA SER A 54 -5.96 19.70 28.13
C SER A 54 -6.04 18.26 28.64
N ARG A 55 -5.95 17.27 27.74
CA ARG A 55 -5.97 15.83 28.06
C ARG A 55 -5.28 14.96 27.01
N ILE A 56 -4.99 13.72 27.40
CA ILE A 56 -4.59 12.65 26.50
C ILE A 56 -5.53 11.48 26.72
N ASP A 57 -6.10 10.93 25.65
CA ASP A 57 -6.96 9.75 25.71
C ASP A 57 -6.71 8.78 24.55
N LEU A 58 -7.40 7.65 24.57
CA LEU A 58 -7.37 6.65 23.52
C LEU A 58 -8.70 6.62 22.76
N ALA A 59 -8.61 6.47 21.45
CA ALA A 59 -9.74 6.14 20.58
C ALA A 59 -9.39 4.96 19.67
N ASP A 60 -10.41 4.23 19.21
CA ASP A 60 -10.23 3.17 18.24
C ASP A 60 -10.08 3.77 16.84
N TYR A 61 -9.01 3.38 16.14
CA TYR A 61 -8.82 3.71 14.74
C TYR A 61 -9.36 2.57 13.88
N SER A 62 -10.34 2.88 13.03
CA SER A 62 -10.77 1.97 11.98
C SER A 62 -10.18 2.44 10.66
N ALA A 63 -9.23 1.66 10.11
CA ALA A 63 -8.61 1.98 8.83
C ALA A 63 -9.68 2.20 7.77
N ARG A 64 -10.70 1.35 7.78
CA ARG A 64 -11.77 1.37 6.79
C ARG A 64 -12.71 2.58 6.91
N ARG A 65 -13.07 3.01 8.13
CA ARG A 65 -14.00 4.13 8.37
C ARG A 65 -13.31 5.49 8.47
N ALA A 66 -11.98 5.51 8.53
CA ALA A 66 -11.21 6.75 8.63
C ALA A 66 -11.50 7.65 7.42
N GLU A 67 -12.11 8.81 7.68
CA GLU A 67 -12.27 9.86 6.68
C GLU A 67 -10.92 10.53 6.44
N LEU A 68 -10.34 10.39 5.24
CA LEU A 68 -8.99 10.91 4.95
C LEU A 68 -8.86 12.41 5.26
N THR A 69 -9.89 13.18 4.93
CA THR A 69 -10.00 14.62 5.15
C THR A 69 -10.06 15.00 6.62
N GLU A 70 -10.45 14.10 7.52
CA GLU A 70 -10.46 14.35 8.97
C GLU A 70 -9.04 14.33 9.53
N TYR A 71 -8.20 13.37 9.08
CA TYR A 71 -6.81 13.25 9.54
C TYR A 71 -5.84 14.18 8.80
N LEU A 72 -6.21 14.61 7.59
CA LEU A 72 -5.36 15.45 6.72
C LEU A 72 -3.96 14.80 6.55
N TYR A 73 -3.89 13.47 6.43
CA TYR A 73 -2.63 12.75 6.50
C TYR A 73 -1.99 12.52 5.14
N ARG A 74 -0.67 12.74 5.06
CA ARG A 74 0.18 12.34 3.94
C ARG A 74 1.50 11.81 4.47
N GLU A 75 2.03 10.77 3.83
CA GLU A 75 3.37 10.28 4.14
C GLU A 75 4.43 11.38 3.97
N PRO A 76 5.50 11.37 4.79
CA PRO A 76 6.55 12.36 4.69
C PRO A 76 7.24 12.32 3.32
N ALA A 77 7.68 13.49 2.87
CA ALA A 77 8.44 13.66 1.63
C ALA A 77 9.67 12.73 1.51
N GLY A 78 10.29 12.38 2.65
CA GLY A 78 11.37 11.41 2.73
C GLY A 78 11.76 11.07 4.17
N ALA A 79 12.65 10.09 4.32
CA ALA A 79 13.12 9.65 5.63
C ALA A 79 13.94 10.72 6.39
N ASN A 80 14.58 11.62 5.65
CA ASN A 80 15.43 12.69 6.18
C ASN A 80 14.69 14.02 6.41
N THR A 81 13.40 14.09 6.11
CA THR A 81 12.60 15.30 6.29
C THR A 81 12.41 15.59 7.78
N THR A 82 12.68 16.83 8.18
CA THR A 82 12.55 17.35 9.55
C THR A 82 11.17 17.95 9.84
N TRP A 83 10.21 17.74 8.95
CA TRP A 83 8.84 18.21 9.07
C TRP A 83 7.88 17.12 8.58
N ARG A 84 6.61 17.19 9.00
CA ARG A 84 5.49 16.36 8.53
C ARG A 84 4.40 17.26 7.94
N PHE A 85 3.56 16.73 7.06
CA PHE A 85 2.43 17.46 6.47
C PHE A 85 1.30 17.76 7.45
N THR A 86 1.14 16.93 8.47
CA THR A 86 0.07 16.98 9.46
C THR A 86 0.65 16.67 10.83
N PRO A 87 0.04 17.12 11.95
CA PRO A 87 0.57 16.84 13.26
C PRO A 87 0.11 15.45 13.72
N ILE A 88 0.57 14.41 13.00
CA ILE A 88 0.31 13.00 13.28
C ILE A 88 1.63 12.23 13.25
N HIS A 89 1.88 11.43 14.28
CA HIS A 89 3.05 10.59 14.41
C HIS A 89 2.68 9.10 14.41
N LYS A 90 3.20 8.32 13.47
CA LYS A 90 3.06 6.84 13.48
C LYS A 90 3.96 6.25 14.57
N ALA A 91 3.34 5.80 15.65
CA ALA A 91 4.05 5.24 16.79
C ALA A 91 4.29 3.72 16.64
N GLY A 92 3.44 3.04 15.88
CA GLY A 92 3.57 1.59 15.63
C GLY A 92 3.15 0.78 16.85
N LYS A 93 3.70 -0.41 17.03
CA LYS A 93 3.32 -1.30 18.14
C LYS A 93 4.00 -0.90 19.44
N MET A 94 3.23 -0.84 20.52
CA MET A 94 3.73 -0.53 21.87
C MET A 94 4.16 -1.79 22.61
N LYS A 95 4.66 -1.63 23.83
CA LYS A 95 4.98 -2.74 24.73
C LYS A 95 3.79 -3.00 25.64
N LYS A 96 3.58 -4.27 25.99
CA LYS A 96 2.53 -4.67 26.96
C LYS A 96 2.81 -4.13 28.36
N ASP A 97 4.08 -3.88 28.67
CA ASP A 97 4.55 -3.39 29.95
C ASP A 97 4.55 -1.85 29.93
N PRO A 98 3.82 -1.18 30.85
CA PRO A 98 3.70 0.29 30.87
C PRO A 98 5.03 1.01 30.96
N ASP A 99 5.96 0.54 31.78
CA ASP A 99 7.28 1.15 31.96
C ASP A 99 8.11 1.04 30.68
N LYS A 100 8.07 -0.12 30.01
CA LYS A 100 8.74 -0.29 28.70
C LYS A 100 8.10 0.54 27.59
N SER A 101 6.80 0.79 27.66
CA SER A 101 6.12 1.71 26.73
C SER A 101 6.51 3.16 27.00
N LEU A 102 6.63 3.54 28.28
CA LEU A 102 7.15 4.85 28.68
C LEU A 102 8.60 5.04 28.21
N ASP A 103 9.47 4.04 28.37
CA ASP A 103 10.86 4.07 27.89
C ASP A 103 10.97 4.21 26.36
N ALA A 104 10.00 3.67 25.61
CA ALA A 104 9.95 3.85 24.16
C ALA A 104 9.44 5.25 23.78
N LEU A 105 8.47 5.78 24.53
CA LEU A 105 7.82 7.05 24.26
C LEU A 105 8.66 8.24 24.72
N CYS A 106 8.94 8.32 26.01
CA CYS A 106 9.44 9.48 26.75
C CYS A 106 10.31 9.07 27.97
N PRO A 107 11.49 8.44 27.78
CA PRO A 107 12.44 8.21 28.87
C PRO A 107 12.99 9.54 29.39
N ARG A 108 13.63 9.57 30.57
CA ARG A 108 14.13 10.82 31.20
C ARG A 108 15.02 11.70 30.30
N ASN A 109 15.74 11.10 29.36
CA ASN A 109 16.64 11.78 28.41
C ASN A 109 16.05 11.89 26.99
N TRP A 110 14.73 11.74 26.83
CA TRP A 110 14.05 11.72 25.54
C TRP A 110 14.42 12.91 24.65
N SER A 111 14.63 14.09 25.23
CA SER A 111 14.96 15.31 24.48
C SER A 111 16.25 15.20 23.66
N THR A 112 17.19 14.35 24.08
CA THR A 112 18.48 14.13 23.39
C THR A 112 18.53 12.81 22.60
N ASP A 113 17.71 11.83 22.96
CA ASP A 113 17.66 10.55 22.26
C ASP A 113 16.77 10.60 21.00
N LYS A 114 17.45 10.64 19.84
CA LYS A 114 16.85 10.66 18.50
C LYS A 114 15.93 9.48 18.17
N LYS A 115 15.99 8.38 18.94
CA LYS A 115 15.20 7.18 18.69
C LYS A 115 13.81 7.22 19.31
N THR A 116 13.63 8.00 20.38
CA THR A 116 12.37 8.07 21.15
C THR A 116 11.23 8.70 20.35
N HIS A 117 9.99 8.37 20.69
CA HIS A 117 8.83 8.97 20.03
C HIS A 117 8.71 10.46 20.31
N PHE A 118 8.89 10.90 21.56
CA PHE A 118 8.75 12.31 21.93
C PHE A 118 9.80 13.19 21.25
N HIS A 119 11.05 12.71 21.07
CA HIS A 119 12.05 13.44 20.30
C HIS A 119 11.64 13.63 18.84
N LYS A 120 11.09 12.58 18.21
CA LYS A 120 10.63 12.63 16.82
C LYS A 120 9.42 13.55 16.68
N ILE A 121 8.49 13.51 17.64
CA ILE A 121 7.33 14.41 17.68
C ILE A 121 7.79 15.86 17.76
N LYS A 122 8.61 16.21 18.76
CA LYS A 122 9.14 17.57 18.92
C LYS A 122 9.81 18.04 17.65
N ASN A 123 10.81 17.32 17.17
CA ASN A 123 11.73 17.81 16.14
C ASN A 123 11.31 17.55 14.70
N ARG A 124 10.37 16.63 14.45
CA ARG A 124 9.92 16.29 13.09
C ARG A 124 8.45 16.58 12.83
N VAL A 125 7.63 16.73 13.86
CA VAL A 125 6.19 16.94 13.73
C VAL A 125 5.83 18.37 14.10
N LEU A 126 6.24 18.85 15.27
CA LEU A 126 5.73 20.11 15.83
C LEU A 126 6.64 21.33 15.61
N MET A 127 7.98 21.17 15.67
CA MET A 127 8.93 22.29 15.60
C MET A 127 8.77 23.15 14.33
N ASP A 128 8.42 22.52 13.20
CA ASP A 128 8.26 23.24 11.94
C ASP A 128 7.02 24.14 11.93
N TYR A 129 5.98 23.81 12.70
CA TYR A 129 4.82 24.70 12.87
C TYR A 129 5.21 26.00 13.58
N GLU A 130 6.10 25.94 14.57
CA GLU A 130 6.58 27.16 15.24
C GLU A 130 7.53 27.95 14.33
N LYS A 131 8.42 27.25 13.61
CA LYS A 131 9.37 27.87 12.67
C LYS A 131 8.68 28.61 11.51
N GLU A 132 7.59 28.06 10.99
CA GLU A 132 6.80 28.63 9.89
C GLU A 132 5.65 29.53 10.40
N GLU A 133 5.68 29.89 11.69
CA GLU A 133 4.73 30.79 12.35
C GLU A 133 3.27 30.29 12.33
N PHE A 134 3.06 28.99 12.24
CA PHE A 134 1.74 28.36 12.45
C PHE A 134 1.39 28.18 13.91
N PHE A 135 2.39 28.06 14.78
CA PHE A 135 2.26 28.13 16.24
C PHE A 135 2.94 29.39 16.77
N THR A 136 2.40 29.95 17.85
CA THR A 136 3.10 31.01 18.61
C THR A 136 4.38 30.49 19.25
N SER A 137 5.36 31.37 19.45
CA SER A 137 6.64 30.95 20.03
C SER A 137 6.48 30.35 21.44
N GLY A 138 7.23 29.28 21.70
CA GLY A 138 7.18 28.48 22.91
C GLY A 138 6.02 27.47 22.97
N SER A 139 5.13 27.43 21.97
CA SER A 139 4.02 26.48 21.92
C SER A 139 4.51 25.04 21.95
N VAL A 140 5.56 24.71 21.19
CA VAL A 140 6.05 23.33 21.11
C VAL A 140 6.60 22.86 22.46
N ASP A 141 7.32 23.71 23.18
CA ASP A 141 7.84 23.36 24.49
C ASP A 141 6.71 23.17 25.52
N ARG A 142 5.68 24.05 25.51
CA ARG A 142 4.49 23.89 26.36
C ARG A 142 3.78 22.55 26.10
N ILE A 143 3.58 22.19 24.83
CA ILE A 143 2.97 20.92 24.44
C ILE A 143 3.79 19.75 24.98
N MET A 144 5.10 19.74 24.72
CA MET A 144 5.95 18.60 25.10
C MET A 144 6.05 18.43 26.61
N THR A 145 6.14 19.51 27.38
CA THR A 145 6.15 19.47 28.85
C THR A 145 4.84 18.88 29.40
N GLU A 146 3.69 19.31 28.88
CA GLU A 146 2.41 18.81 29.35
C GLU A 146 2.13 17.38 28.86
N MET A 147 2.61 16.99 27.69
CA MET A 147 2.55 15.60 27.23
C MET A 147 3.34 14.69 28.17
N GLU A 148 4.56 15.08 28.57
CA GLU A 148 5.38 14.30 29.50
C GLU A 148 4.66 14.10 30.84
N GLN A 149 3.96 15.12 31.31
CA GLN A 149 3.18 15.04 32.54
C GLN A 149 1.93 14.16 32.40
N LYS A 150 1.26 14.12 31.24
CA LYS A 150 -0.05 13.46 31.06
C LYS A 150 0.02 12.08 30.41
N ILE A 151 1.13 11.68 29.79
CA ILE A 151 1.22 10.43 29.02
C ILE A 151 0.94 9.18 29.87
N HIS A 152 1.23 9.23 31.18
CA HIS A 152 0.98 8.13 32.11
C HIS A 152 -0.51 7.72 32.18
N MET A 153 -1.43 8.60 31.82
CA MET A 153 -2.88 8.35 31.83
C MET A 153 -3.32 7.27 30.85
N VAL A 154 -2.54 7.00 29.79
CA VAL A 154 -2.91 6.03 28.74
C VAL A 154 -2.01 4.79 28.70
N LEU A 155 -0.91 4.77 29.47
CA LEU A 155 0.10 3.71 29.38
C LEU A 155 -0.43 2.32 29.72
N SER A 156 -1.37 2.21 30.68
CA SER A 156 -1.97 0.95 31.11
C SER A 156 -2.80 0.26 30.02
N ASP A 157 -3.29 1.05 29.06
CA ASP A 157 -4.20 0.60 28.01
C ASP A 157 -3.46 0.33 26.68
N LEU A 158 -2.14 0.54 26.66
CA LEU A 158 -1.26 0.21 25.54
C LEU A 158 -0.90 -1.27 25.53
N ASP A 159 -0.82 -1.85 24.33
CA ASP A 159 -0.44 -3.24 24.14
C ASP A 159 0.50 -3.45 22.93
N ASN A 160 0.92 -4.70 22.73
CA ASN A 160 1.79 -5.10 21.63
C ASN A 160 1.07 -5.78 20.45
N GLN A 161 -0.25 -5.86 20.51
CA GLN A 161 -1.09 -6.48 19.48
C GLN A 161 -1.51 -5.44 18.45
N GLN A 162 -1.86 -4.24 18.91
CA GLN A 162 -2.36 -3.14 18.11
C GLN A 162 -1.23 -2.17 17.71
N SER A 163 -1.47 -1.42 16.63
CA SER A 163 -0.60 -0.33 16.22
C SER A 163 -1.23 1.01 16.63
N TYR A 164 -0.38 1.97 16.98
CA TYR A 164 -0.79 3.25 17.52
C TYR A 164 -0.32 4.40 16.63
N ILE A 165 -1.18 5.41 16.49
CA ILE A 165 -0.84 6.75 16.00
C ILE A 165 -1.03 7.76 17.12
N ILE A 166 -0.20 8.80 17.15
CA ILE A 166 -0.36 9.95 18.06
C ILE A 166 -0.86 11.11 17.20
N ILE A 167 -2.03 11.66 17.54
CA ILE A 167 -2.72 12.70 16.77
C ILE A 167 -2.87 13.93 17.65
N PHE A 168 -2.51 15.09 17.11
CA PHE A 168 -2.70 16.37 17.79
C PHE A 168 -3.92 17.06 17.21
N GLY A 169 -4.95 17.22 18.04
CA GLY A 169 -6.18 17.93 17.71
C GLY A 169 -6.44 19.04 18.72
N ILE A 170 -7.49 19.83 18.51
CA ILE A 170 -7.83 20.94 19.41
C ILE A 170 -9.00 20.54 20.31
N ASP A 171 -8.90 20.89 21.59
CA ASP A 171 -10.03 20.80 22.52
C ASP A 171 -10.97 21.98 22.30
N GLN A 172 -12.14 21.70 21.72
CA GLN A 172 -13.20 22.69 21.57
C GLN A 172 -14.37 22.30 22.47
N GLY A 173 -14.35 22.81 23.70
CA GLY A 173 -15.43 22.59 24.66
C GLY A 173 -15.64 21.11 25.03
N GLY A 174 -14.56 20.33 25.11
CA GLY A 174 -14.60 18.89 25.42
C GLY A 174 -14.76 17.98 24.20
N ASN A 175 -14.84 18.54 22.98
CA ASN A 175 -14.85 17.79 21.72
C ASN A 175 -13.47 17.83 21.01
N PHE A 176 -13.06 16.70 20.43
CA PHE A 176 -11.76 16.58 19.75
C PHE A 176 -11.92 17.07 18.32
N LEU A 177 -11.34 18.22 18.01
CA LEU A 177 -11.22 18.64 16.62
C LEU A 177 -10.00 17.99 16.00
N TYR A 178 -10.23 17.07 15.06
CA TYR A 178 -9.18 16.43 14.28
C TYR A 178 -8.47 17.43 13.33
N PRO A 179 -7.23 17.11 12.90
CA PRO A 179 -6.40 18.05 12.15
C PRO A 179 -7.05 18.67 10.92
N GLY A 180 -7.78 17.88 10.13
CA GLY A 180 -8.40 18.35 8.90
C GLY A 180 -9.63 19.22 9.07
N ARG A 181 -10.08 19.42 10.31
CA ARG A 181 -11.14 20.39 10.65
C ARG A 181 -10.58 21.71 11.20
N ILE A 182 -9.25 21.87 11.20
CA ILE A 182 -8.54 23.03 11.76
C ILE A 182 -7.88 23.82 10.62
N SER A 183 -8.32 25.05 10.40
CA SER A 183 -7.90 25.85 9.24
C SER A 183 -6.40 26.14 9.19
N ALA A 184 -5.75 26.33 10.34
CA ALA A 184 -4.30 26.51 10.41
C ALA A 184 -3.52 25.26 9.93
N PHE A 185 -4.00 24.05 10.25
CA PHE A 185 -3.36 22.81 9.80
C PHE A 185 -3.59 22.56 8.31
N GLU A 186 -4.78 22.87 7.80
CA GLU A 186 -5.06 22.80 6.36
C GLU A 186 -4.17 23.76 5.56
N ALA A 187 -4.02 25.00 6.03
CA ALA A 187 -3.14 25.99 5.39
C ALA A 187 -1.66 25.54 5.42
N TYR A 188 -1.18 25.02 6.56
CA TYR A 188 0.18 24.48 6.66
C TYR A 188 0.38 23.30 5.70
N PHE A 189 -0.58 22.38 5.62
CA PHE A 189 -0.53 21.25 4.71
C PHE A 189 -0.41 21.72 3.25
N GLN A 190 -1.23 22.70 2.84
CA GLN A 190 -1.23 23.26 1.50
C GLN A 190 0.13 23.90 1.16
N GLU A 191 0.68 24.73 2.05
CA GLU A 191 2.00 25.35 1.87
C GLU A 191 3.10 24.29 1.69
N LYS A 192 3.13 23.26 2.55
CA LYS A 192 4.10 22.17 2.44
C LYS A 192 3.89 21.31 1.20
N LEU A 193 2.66 21.14 0.74
CA LEU A 193 2.35 20.41 -0.49
C LEU A 193 2.90 21.16 -1.71
N VAL A 194 2.66 22.46 -1.81
CA VAL A 194 3.19 23.31 -2.89
C VAL A 194 4.72 23.26 -2.92
N GLN A 195 5.35 23.45 -1.76
CA GLN A 195 6.82 23.38 -1.61
C GLN A 195 7.35 21.99 -2.00
N ASN A 196 6.71 20.91 -1.55
CA ASN A 196 7.17 19.54 -1.81
C ASN A 196 6.99 19.11 -3.28
N LEU A 197 5.90 19.56 -3.89
CA LEU A 197 5.63 19.27 -5.30
C LEU A 197 6.47 20.15 -6.23
N GLU A 198 7.14 21.19 -5.73
CA GLU A 198 7.88 22.18 -6.52
C GLU A 198 6.96 22.80 -7.59
N LEU A 199 5.73 23.16 -7.20
CA LEU A 199 4.76 23.76 -8.13
C LEU A 199 5.14 25.19 -8.56
N ASP A 200 6.19 25.76 -7.99
CA ASP A 200 6.69 27.07 -8.39
C ASP A 200 7.28 27.02 -9.81
N LYS A 201 6.87 27.99 -10.63
CA LYS A 201 7.33 28.13 -12.03
C LYS A 201 8.85 28.26 -12.05
N LYS A 202 9.55 27.23 -12.53
CA LYS A 202 10.97 27.38 -12.89
C LYS A 202 11.04 28.23 -14.16
N PRO A 203 11.81 29.32 -14.18
CA PRO A 203 11.83 30.30 -15.28
C PRO A 203 12.28 29.73 -16.64
N ASP A 204 12.77 28.48 -16.67
CA ASP A 204 13.35 27.81 -17.83
C ASP A 204 12.47 26.67 -18.40
N PHE A 205 11.27 26.45 -17.85
CA PHE A 205 10.37 25.40 -18.34
C PHE A 205 9.49 25.92 -19.48
N GLN A 206 9.75 25.41 -20.69
CA GLN A 206 8.88 25.59 -21.85
C GLN A 206 7.55 24.84 -21.63
N GLU A 207 6.46 25.36 -22.21
CA GLU A 207 5.16 24.69 -22.22
C GLU A 207 5.29 23.25 -22.75
N LYS A 208 4.77 22.29 -22.00
CA LYS A 208 4.75 20.87 -22.39
C LYS A 208 3.33 20.34 -22.39
N ASN A 209 3.09 19.33 -23.22
CA ASN A 209 1.84 18.60 -23.20
C ASN A 209 1.91 17.47 -22.17
N CYS A 210 0.88 17.35 -21.35
CA CYS A 210 0.75 16.26 -20.40
C CYS A 210 0.71 14.90 -21.13
N SER A 211 1.44 13.92 -20.62
CA SER A 211 1.53 12.57 -21.21
C SER A 211 0.28 11.72 -20.98
N LEU A 212 -0.62 12.16 -20.08
CA LEU A 212 -1.86 11.45 -19.75
C LEU A 212 -3.10 12.08 -20.39
N CYS A 213 -3.26 13.41 -20.30
CA CYS A 213 -4.44 14.09 -20.84
C CYS A 213 -4.17 14.97 -22.07
N HIS A 214 -2.91 15.08 -22.51
CA HIS A 214 -2.48 15.92 -23.63
C HIS A 214 -2.73 17.44 -23.47
N ALA A 215 -3.26 17.90 -22.34
CA ALA A 215 -3.41 19.31 -22.04
C ALA A 215 -2.03 19.98 -21.91
N THR A 216 -1.91 21.18 -22.46
CA THR A 216 -0.72 22.02 -22.31
C THR A 216 -0.64 22.56 -20.88
N THR A 217 0.53 22.42 -20.26
CA THR A 217 0.77 22.81 -18.87
C THR A 217 2.17 23.43 -18.72
N ASP A 218 2.28 24.41 -17.84
CA ASP A 218 3.52 25.02 -17.38
C ASP A 218 4.07 24.35 -16.11
N ILE A 219 3.22 23.61 -15.39
CA ILE A 219 3.58 22.81 -14.22
C ILE A 219 3.71 21.35 -14.64
N VAL A 220 4.87 20.77 -14.37
CA VAL A 220 5.20 19.37 -14.66
C VAL A 220 5.63 18.64 -13.40
N LEU A 221 4.97 17.53 -13.09
CA LEU A 221 5.25 16.70 -11.93
C LEU A 221 5.76 15.32 -12.35
N GLY A 222 6.75 14.81 -11.62
CA GLY A 222 7.31 13.48 -11.84
C GLY A 222 6.57 12.41 -11.05
N LEU A 223 6.20 11.32 -11.72
CA LEU A 223 5.49 10.17 -11.12
C LEU A 223 6.30 9.45 -10.02
N ASN A 224 7.62 9.68 -9.95
CA ASN A 224 8.48 9.22 -8.85
C ASN A 224 8.10 9.79 -7.47
N LYS A 225 7.28 10.86 -7.42
CA LYS A 225 6.68 11.38 -6.19
C LYS A 225 5.45 10.56 -5.73
N ILE A 226 4.86 9.75 -6.60
CA ILE A 226 3.74 8.84 -6.30
C ILE A 226 4.26 7.41 -6.11
N PHE A 227 4.99 6.91 -7.11
CA PHE A 227 5.54 5.55 -7.11
C PHE A 227 7.01 5.59 -6.71
N LYS A 228 7.37 4.89 -5.62
CA LYS A 228 8.75 4.81 -5.13
C LYS A 228 9.48 3.61 -5.73
N PHE A 229 9.17 3.30 -6.99
CA PHE A 229 9.74 2.15 -7.68
C PHE A 229 11.27 2.25 -7.74
N ASN A 230 11.95 1.20 -7.30
CA ASN A 230 13.41 1.12 -7.28
C ASN A 230 13.98 1.14 -8.70
N THR A 231 13.27 0.52 -9.63
CA THR A 231 13.62 0.44 -11.05
C THR A 231 12.39 0.73 -11.89
N PHE A 232 12.23 1.97 -12.37
CA PHE A 232 11.39 2.24 -13.55
C PHE A 232 11.98 1.57 -14.80
N ASP A 233 13.29 1.31 -14.79
CA ASP A 233 14.11 0.72 -15.86
C ASP A 233 13.81 -0.76 -16.20
N LYS A 234 13.29 -1.55 -15.25
CA LYS A 234 13.08 -3.01 -15.44
C LYS A 234 11.66 -3.41 -15.81
N VAL A 235 10.71 -2.51 -15.60
CA VAL A 235 9.28 -2.80 -15.71
C VAL A 235 8.74 -1.76 -16.66
N SER A 236 7.90 -2.17 -17.61
CA SER A 236 7.40 -1.42 -18.78
C SER A 236 6.65 -0.10 -18.49
N ILE A 237 6.90 0.54 -17.34
CA ILE A 237 6.31 1.79 -16.86
C ILE A 237 6.95 2.99 -17.58
N LEU A 238 8.29 3.12 -17.55
CA LEU A 238 9.05 4.17 -18.24
C LEU A 238 10.47 3.67 -18.53
N ALA A 239 10.78 3.33 -19.79
CA ALA A 239 12.07 2.76 -20.16
C ALA A 239 13.25 3.72 -19.89
N GLY A 240 14.28 3.25 -19.17
CA GLY A 240 15.65 3.76 -19.25
C GLY A 240 15.95 5.18 -18.73
N LEU A 241 15.07 5.79 -17.93
CA LEU A 241 15.24 7.18 -17.52
C LEU A 241 15.76 7.31 -16.08
N ASP A 242 16.80 8.12 -15.88
CA ASP A 242 17.20 8.60 -14.55
C ASP A 242 15.98 9.28 -13.90
N LYS A 243 15.83 9.15 -12.57
CA LYS A 243 14.76 9.79 -11.80
C LYS A 243 14.64 11.29 -12.07
N LYS A 244 15.75 11.95 -12.41
CA LYS A 244 15.79 13.37 -12.78
C LYS A 244 15.26 13.64 -14.20
N GLU A 245 15.34 12.66 -15.09
CA GLU A 245 14.93 12.75 -16.49
C GLU A 245 13.46 12.34 -16.72
N ILE A 246 12.81 11.74 -15.72
CA ILE A 246 11.39 11.35 -15.77
C ILE A 246 10.50 12.55 -16.09
N ILE A 247 10.75 13.71 -15.48
CA ILE A 247 9.94 14.92 -15.72
C ILE A 247 10.10 15.47 -17.16
N HIS A 248 11.22 15.15 -17.81
CA HIS A 248 11.51 15.63 -19.16
C HIS A 248 10.87 14.74 -20.22
N SER A 249 10.84 13.44 -19.97
CA SER A 249 10.37 12.36 -20.85
C SER A 249 8.89 12.01 -20.66
N PHE A 250 8.37 12.15 -19.45
CA PHE A 250 6.98 11.85 -19.10
C PHE A 250 6.36 12.97 -18.26
N PRO A 251 6.15 14.17 -18.85
CA PRO A 251 5.54 15.27 -18.14
C PRO A 251 4.08 14.94 -17.77
N VAL A 252 3.70 15.16 -16.51
CA VAL A 252 2.32 15.02 -16.02
C VAL A 252 1.86 16.35 -15.41
N CYS A 253 0.69 16.84 -15.81
CA CYS A 253 0.09 18.04 -15.24
C CYS A 253 -0.41 17.80 -13.81
N GLN A 254 -0.67 18.89 -13.07
CA GLN A 254 -1.10 18.81 -11.68
C GLN A 254 -2.41 18.01 -11.50
N SER A 255 -3.38 18.16 -12.40
CA SER A 255 -4.67 17.46 -12.31
C SER A 255 -4.51 15.95 -12.47
N CYS A 256 -3.80 15.49 -13.50
CA CYS A 256 -3.56 14.06 -13.70
C CYS A 256 -2.67 13.48 -12.58
N PHE A 257 -1.72 14.25 -12.04
CA PHE A 257 -0.94 13.81 -10.90
C PHE A 257 -1.82 13.62 -9.66
N ALA A 258 -2.79 14.51 -9.41
CA ALA A 258 -3.76 14.37 -8.33
C ALA A 258 -4.64 13.13 -8.53
N GLU A 259 -5.13 12.89 -9.74
CA GLU A 259 -5.91 11.69 -10.08
C GLU A 259 -5.10 10.40 -9.84
N VAL A 260 -3.86 10.33 -10.32
CA VAL A 260 -3.01 9.15 -10.10
C VAL A 260 -2.66 8.99 -8.61
N SER A 261 -2.46 10.08 -7.87
CA SER A 261 -2.20 10.05 -6.42
C SER A 261 -3.40 9.49 -5.65
N ALA A 262 -4.61 9.94 -5.97
CA ALA A 262 -5.84 9.42 -5.38
C ALA A 262 -6.09 7.96 -5.78
N GLY A 263 -5.85 7.62 -7.05
CA GLY A 263 -5.97 6.24 -7.55
C GLY A 263 -5.01 5.27 -6.86
N ARG A 264 -3.76 5.69 -6.62
CA ARG A 264 -2.76 4.93 -5.86
C ARG A 264 -3.25 4.56 -4.47
N GLU A 265 -3.79 5.53 -3.72
CA GLU A 265 -4.35 5.31 -2.37
C GLU A 265 -5.48 4.29 -2.42
N LYS A 266 -6.42 4.49 -3.35
CA LYS A 266 -7.59 3.62 -3.50
C LYS A 266 -7.20 2.18 -3.85
N VAL A 267 -6.20 1.99 -4.72
CA VAL A 267 -5.68 0.67 -5.09
C VAL A 267 -5.02 -0.01 -3.89
N ASP A 268 -4.15 0.68 -3.14
CA ASP A 268 -3.51 0.09 -1.95
C ASP A 268 -4.52 -0.39 -0.91
N ARG A 269 -5.63 0.34 -0.82
CA ARG A 269 -6.68 0.13 0.16
C ARG A 269 -7.65 -0.98 -0.20
N MET A 270 -8.03 -1.07 -1.48
CA MET A 270 -9.14 -1.92 -1.94
C MET A 270 -8.67 -3.12 -2.77
N LEU A 271 -7.58 -2.97 -3.52
CA LEU A 271 -7.19 -3.90 -4.59
C LEU A 271 -5.82 -4.54 -4.35
N ASN A 272 -5.19 -4.26 -3.23
CA ASN A 272 -3.94 -4.89 -2.82
C ASN A 272 -4.19 -6.21 -2.06
N ASN A 273 -3.61 -7.30 -2.58
CA ASN A 273 -3.57 -8.59 -1.91
C ASN A 273 -2.14 -8.93 -1.47
N SER A 274 -1.95 -9.19 -0.19
CA SER A 274 -0.65 -9.63 0.37
C SER A 274 -0.70 -11.06 0.94
N THR A 275 -1.73 -11.84 0.60
CA THR A 275 -2.00 -13.15 1.21
C THR A 275 -1.74 -14.33 0.26
N VAL A 276 -1.77 -14.09 -1.05
CA VAL A 276 -1.52 -15.15 -2.06
C VAL A 276 -0.05 -15.55 -2.12
N LEU A 277 0.86 -14.57 -2.18
CA LEU A 277 2.29 -14.82 -2.25
C LEU A 277 3.00 -14.24 -1.02
N PRO A 278 3.84 -15.02 -0.31
CA PRO A 278 4.55 -14.51 0.86
C PRO A 278 5.46 -13.33 0.50
N ARG A 279 5.29 -12.20 1.21
CA ARG A 279 6.07 -10.96 1.08
C ARG A 279 5.92 -10.23 -0.26
N ILE A 280 5.00 -10.67 -1.12
CA ILE A 280 4.70 -10.01 -2.40
C ILE A 280 3.28 -9.45 -2.30
N ASN A 281 3.15 -8.16 -2.56
CA ASN A 281 1.90 -7.47 -2.75
C ASN A 281 1.48 -7.63 -4.21
N ILE A 282 0.19 -7.84 -4.43
CA ILE A 282 -0.42 -7.99 -5.75
C ILE A 282 -1.49 -6.92 -5.88
N TRP A 283 -1.31 -5.98 -6.79
CA TRP A 283 -2.41 -5.13 -7.25
C TRP A 283 -3.10 -5.80 -8.44
N ALA A 284 -4.43 -5.69 -8.50
CA ALA A 284 -5.24 -5.98 -9.68
C ALA A 284 -6.07 -4.74 -9.99
N ILE A 285 -5.58 -3.91 -10.90
CA ILE A 285 -6.15 -2.59 -11.17
C ILE A 285 -7.12 -2.74 -12.32
N PRO A 286 -8.44 -2.55 -12.11
CA PRO A 286 -9.39 -2.60 -13.20
C PRO A 286 -9.17 -1.43 -14.15
N GLU A 287 -9.36 -1.69 -15.43
CA GLU A 287 -9.62 -0.70 -16.45
C GLU A 287 -10.87 -1.17 -17.21
N ALA A 288 -11.80 -0.26 -17.46
CA ALA A 288 -12.95 -0.59 -18.27
C ALA A 288 -12.61 -0.49 -19.76
N VAL A 289 -13.26 -1.33 -20.57
CA VAL A 289 -13.04 -1.35 -22.03
C VAL A 289 -14.36 -1.09 -22.76
N GLY A 290 -14.47 0.07 -23.42
CA GLY A 290 -15.52 0.42 -24.40
C GLY A 290 -16.50 1.52 -23.96
N ASP A 291 -17.43 1.91 -24.84
CA ASP A 291 -18.32 3.09 -24.67
C ASP A 291 -19.37 3.00 -23.52
N GLY A 292 -19.34 1.93 -22.70
CA GLY A 292 -20.18 1.74 -21.50
C GLY A 292 -19.41 1.79 -20.17
N ASP A 293 -18.16 2.25 -20.23
CA ASP A 293 -17.07 2.08 -19.27
C ASP A 293 -17.41 2.33 -17.81
N ASP A 294 -17.94 3.52 -17.50
CA ASP A 294 -18.04 3.96 -16.11
C ASP A 294 -19.03 3.14 -15.28
N ARG A 295 -20.08 2.58 -15.91
CA ARG A 295 -21.09 1.80 -15.18
C ARG A 295 -20.56 0.45 -14.73
N ILE A 296 -19.82 -0.24 -15.60
CA ILE A 296 -19.26 -1.55 -15.29
C ILE A 296 -18.15 -1.39 -14.24
N PHE A 297 -17.28 -0.40 -14.44
CA PHE A 297 -16.23 -0.02 -13.50
C PHE A 297 -16.78 0.30 -12.11
N ASN A 298 -17.72 1.25 -12.01
CA ASN A 298 -18.27 1.68 -10.71
C ASN A 298 -19.07 0.57 -10.02
N ARG A 299 -19.77 -0.27 -10.79
CA ARG A 299 -20.45 -1.46 -10.25
C ARG A 299 -19.45 -2.47 -9.70
N PHE A 300 -18.34 -2.71 -10.39
CA PHE A 300 -17.26 -3.56 -9.88
C PHE A 300 -16.73 -3.02 -8.55
N LEU A 301 -16.35 -1.74 -8.50
CA LEU A 301 -15.79 -1.14 -7.29
C LEU A 301 -16.75 -1.21 -6.11
N SER A 302 -18.03 -0.87 -6.30
CA SER A 302 -19.03 -0.94 -5.23
C SER A 302 -19.30 -2.37 -4.76
N THR A 303 -19.36 -3.35 -5.67
CA THR A 303 -19.54 -4.76 -5.32
C THR A 303 -18.31 -5.30 -4.58
N TRP A 304 -17.12 -4.92 -5.02
CA TRP A 304 -15.86 -5.31 -4.40
C TRP A 304 -15.75 -4.76 -2.99
N GLU A 305 -16.07 -3.48 -2.81
CA GLU A 305 -16.11 -2.82 -1.50
C GLU A 305 -17.08 -3.53 -0.55
N GLN A 306 -18.34 -3.73 -0.97
CA GLN A 306 -19.34 -4.44 -0.16
C GLN A 306 -18.89 -5.85 0.27
N ARG A 307 -18.11 -6.55 -0.56
CA ARG A 307 -17.58 -7.89 -0.21
C ARG A 307 -16.43 -7.83 0.76
N LEU A 308 -15.50 -6.89 0.60
CA LEU A 308 -14.46 -6.61 1.60
C LEU A 308 -15.08 -6.30 2.97
N ASP A 309 -16.29 -5.73 2.96
CA ASP A 309 -17.03 -5.37 4.14
C ASP A 309 -17.67 -6.57 4.83
N ALA A 310 -18.28 -7.46 4.05
CA ALA A 310 -18.93 -8.67 4.54
C ALA A 310 -17.92 -9.70 5.10
N ASP A 311 -16.77 -9.84 4.46
CA ASP A 311 -15.70 -10.76 4.85
C ASP A 311 -15.14 -10.52 6.26
N LYS A 312 -15.32 -9.31 6.81
CA LYS A 312 -14.85 -8.90 8.13
C LYS A 312 -15.88 -9.07 9.26
N ILE A 313 -17.15 -9.31 8.93
CA ILE A 313 -18.21 -9.59 9.92
C ILE A 313 -18.11 -11.06 10.38
N GLY A 314 -17.58 -11.94 9.54
CA GLY A 314 -17.13 -13.27 9.94
C GLY A 314 -15.92 -13.15 10.87
N GLY A 315 -16.02 -13.68 12.10
CA GLY A 315 -14.94 -13.66 13.08
C GLY A 315 -13.64 -14.31 12.57
N ALA A 316 -12.57 -14.20 13.37
CA ALA A 316 -11.19 -14.64 13.08
C ALA A 316 -10.97 -16.16 12.82
N GLY A 317 -11.95 -16.87 12.27
CA GLY A 317 -11.91 -18.29 11.95
C GLY A 317 -12.51 -18.68 10.60
N GLU A 318 -13.08 -17.75 9.79
CA GLU A 318 -13.61 -18.10 8.47
C GLU A 318 -12.72 -17.60 7.33
N ARG A 319 -12.51 -18.48 6.35
CA ARG A 319 -11.49 -18.41 5.29
C ARG A 319 -11.85 -17.42 4.18
N THR A 320 -12.03 -16.14 4.51
CA THR A 320 -12.43 -15.13 3.52
C THR A 320 -11.25 -14.51 2.74
N GLU A 321 -10.00 -14.73 3.16
CA GLU A 321 -8.78 -14.33 2.40
C GLU A 321 -8.30 -15.38 1.36
N GLY A 322 -9.20 -16.25 0.88
CA GLY A 322 -8.83 -17.42 0.07
C GLY A 322 -9.08 -17.36 -1.44
N MET A 323 -9.83 -16.36 -1.95
CA MET A 323 -10.38 -16.40 -3.32
C MET A 323 -10.19 -15.06 -4.09
N TYR A 324 -9.03 -14.43 -3.99
CA TYR A 324 -8.75 -13.16 -4.64
C TYR A 324 -8.89 -13.23 -6.17
N PHE A 325 -8.15 -14.12 -6.83
CA PHE A 325 -8.21 -14.29 -8.28
C PHE A 325 -9.54 -14.88 -8.75
N SER A 326 -10.14 -15.79 -7.97
CA SER A 326 -11.46 -16.36 -8.30
C SER A 326 -12.56 -15.31 -8.26
N ARG A 327 -12.48 -14.33 -7.37
CA ARG A 327 -13.43 -13.21 -7.35
C ARG A 327 -13.25 -12.31 -8.58
N LEU A 328 -12.01 -12.06 -8.98
CA LEU A 328 -11.72 -11.31 -10.20
C LEU A 328 -12.24 -12.05 -11.45
N ALA A 329 -12.11 -13.37 -11.49
CA ALA A 329 -12.62 -14.22 -12.57
C ALA A 329 -14.15 -14.17 -12.76
N GLN A 330 -14.91 -13.87 -11.69
CA GLN A 330 -16.38 -13.90 -11.70
C GLN A 330 -17.05 -12.63 -12.24
N ILE A 331 -16.28 -11.58 -12.57
CA ILE A 331 -16.83 -10.26 -12.90
C ILE A 331 -17.45 -10.23 -14.31
N GLY A 332 -16.96 -11.08 -15.22
CA GLY A 332 -17.41 -11.15 -16.61
C GLY A 332 -16.80 -10.07 -17.51
N GLN A 333 -17.41 -9.85 -18.68
CA GLN A 333 -16.87 -9.03 -19.77
C GLN A 333 -16.90 -7.52 -19.49
N GLY A 334 -16.02 -6.78 -20.19
CA GLY A 334 -16.00 -5.30 -20.21
C GLY A 334 -15.04 -4.65 -19.21
N LEU A 335 -14.22 -5.45 -18.53
CA LEU A 335 -13.08 -4.99 -17.75
C LEU A 335 -11.84 -5.77 -18.16
N ILE A 336 -10.68 -5.15 -17.97
CA ILE A 336 -9.37 -5.79 -17.97
C ILE A 336 -8.66 -5.43 -16.66
N PHE A 337 -7.70 -6.25 -16.27
CA PHE A 337 -6.90 -6.03 -15.08
C PHE A 337 -5.44 -5.85 -15.41
N HIS A 338 -4.84 -4.82 -14.82
CA HIS A 338 -3.40 -4.64 -14.78
C HIS A 338 -2.87 -5.16 -13.45
N PHE A 339 -2.05 -6.21 -13.51
CA PHE A 339 -1.44 -6.81 -12.34
C PHE A 339 -0.06 -6.23 -12.07
N VAL A 340 0.21 -5.87 -10.82
CA VAL A 340 1.53 -5.45 -10.34
C VAL A 340 1.92 -6.29 -9.14
N PHE A 341 3.01 -7.04 -9.27
CA PHE A 341 3.61 -7.84 -8.20
C PHE A 341 4.83 -7.11 -7.67
N TRP A 342 4.78 -6.70 -6.41
CA TRP A 342 5.83 -5.86 -5.85
C TRP A 342 6.10 -6.16 -4.38
N GLU A 343 7.27 -5.78 -3.88
CA GLU A 343 7.61 -5.83 -2.47
C GLU A 343 8.10 -4.48 -1.98
N GLN A 344 7.79 -4.15 -0.73
CA GLN A 344 8.36 -2.99 -0.07
C GLN A 344 9.71 -3.36 0.56
N ASN A 345 10.78 -2.68 0.16
CA ASN A 345 12.09 -2.80 0.78
C ASN A 345 12.55 -1.42 1.28
N ASN A 346 12.45 -1.21 2.60
CA ASN A 346 12.64 0.09 3.23
C ASN A 346 11.73 1.18 2.61
N ALA A 347 12.34 2.21 2.02
CA ALA A 347 11.63 3.32 1.38
C ALA A 347 11.43 3.12 -0.13
N GLN A 348 11.79 1.95 -0.68
CA GLN A 348 11.69 1.64 -2.10
C GLN A 348 10.67 0.53 -2.33
N GLU A 349 9.95 0.65 -3.44
CA GLU A 349 9.02 -0.37 -3.94
C GLU A 349 9.75 -1.14 -5.06
N ILE A 350 9.93 -2.45 -4.91
CA ILE A 350 10.57 -3.29 -5.93
C ILE A 350 9.46 -4.01 -6.67
N VAL A 351 9.23 -3.63 -7.92
CA VAL A 351 8.28 -4.34 -8.80
C VAL A 351 9.01 -5.52 -9.43
N HIS A 352 8.48 -6.72 -9.22
CA HIS A 352 9.05 -7.97 -9.74
C HIS A 352 8.41 -8.39 -11.06
N LEU A 353 7.11 -8.10 -11.24
CA LEU A 353 6.35 -8.45 -12.43
C LEU A 353 5.20 -7.45 -12.62
N MET A 354 4.98 -7.03 -13.86
CA MET A 354 3.79 -6.28 -14.27
C MET A 354 3.19 -6.96 -15.49
N VAL A 355 1.89 -7.22 -15.44
CA VAL A 355 1.13 -7.80 -16.56
C VAL A 355 -0.05 -6.88 -16.84
N GLU A 356 -0.04 -6.26 -18.02
CA GLU A 356 -1.14 -5.40 -18.47
C GLU A 356 -2.20 -6.22 -19.22
N ASP A 357 -3.42 -5.67 -19.31
CA ASP A 357 -4.50 -6.14 -20.18
C ASP A 357 -4.97 -7.59 -19.94
N VAL A 358 -5.11 -8.01 -18.68
CA VAL A 358 -5.59 -9.37 -18.35
C VAL A 358 -7.13 -9.40 -18.23
N PRO A 359 -7.86 -10.05 -19.15
CA PRO A 359 -9.31 -10.12 -19.05
C PRO A 359 -9.77 -11.10 -17.96
N PRO A 360 -10.91 -10.86 -17.27
CA PRO A 360 -11.50 -11.77 -16.29
C PRO A 360 -11.69 -13.20 -16.82
N GLU A 361 -12.02 -13.34 -18.11
CA GLU A 361 -12.18 -14.63 -18.78
C GLU A 361 -10.90 -15.45 -18.74
N ARG A 362 -9.73 -14.80 -18.82
CA ARG A 362 -8.44 -15.50 -18.70
C ARG A 362 -8.31 -16.12 -17.31
N LEU A 363 -8.64 -15.37 -16.27
CA LEU A 363 -8.60 -15.87 -14.88
C LEU A 363 -9.59 -17.04 -14.69
N ALA A 364 -10.80 -16.92 -15.22
CA ALA A 364 -11.81 -17.98 -15.18
C ALA A 364 -11.34 -19.25 -15.90
N ARG A 365 -10.64 -19.10 -17.04
CA ARG A 365 -10.06 -20.21 -17.78
C ARG A 365 -8.96 -20.91 -16.99
N LEU A 366 -8.00 -20.15 -16.46
CA LEU A 366 -6.94 -20.68 -15.59
C LEU A 366 -7.53 -21.49 -14.43
N GLU A 367 -8.52 -20.93 -13.73
CA GLU A 367 -9.19 -21.62 -12.62
C GLU A 367 -9.87 -22.93 -13.06
N SER A 368 -10.65 -22.89 -14.15
CA SER A 368 -11.36 -24.06 -14.66
C SER A 368 -10.42 -25.18 -15.11
N THR A 369 -9.31 -24.83 -15.76
CA THR A 369 -8.30 -25.79 -16.22
C THR A 369 -7.56 -26.40 -15.02
N TRP A 370 -7.26 -25.61 -13.99
CA TRP A 370 -6.64 -26.12 -12.76
C TRP A 370 -7.55 -27.10 -12.02
N GLN A 371 -8.83 -26.77 -11.89
CA GLN A 371 -9.84 -27.64 -11.26
C GLN A 371 -9.97 -28.97 -12.01
N ARG A 372 -10.05 -28.90 -13.35
CA ARG A 372 -10.13 -30.09 -14.21
C ARG A 372 -8.92 -31.00 -14.05
N VAL A 373 -7.71 -30.48 -14.20
CA VAL A 373 -6.46 -31.28 -14.09
C VAL A 373 -6.30 -31.87 -12.69
N SER A 374 -6.62 -31.10 -11.64
CA SER A 374 -6.57 -31.57 -10.25
C SER A 374 -7.55 -32.73 -10.00
N MET A 375 -8.73 -32.67 -10.61
CA MET A 375 -9.74 -33.72 -10.52
C MET A 375 -9.32 -34.98 -11.29
N GLU A 376 -8.83 -34.83 -12.53
CA GLU A 376 -8.40 -35.93 -13.40
C GLU A 376 -7.21 -36.70 -12.81
N GLN A 377 -6.20 -36.00 -12.29
CA GLN A 377 -4.96 -36.62 -11.82
C GLN A 377 -5.04 -37.14 -10.37
N PHE A 378 -5.77 -36.45 -9.48
CA PHE A 378 -5.73 -36.75 -8.04
C PHE A 378 -7.10 -36.91 -7.39
N GLY A 379 -8.20 -36.80 -8.14
CA GLY A 379 -9.56 -36.95 -7.61
C GLY A 379 -9.93 -35.91 -6.55
N TRP A 380 -9.25 -34.76 -6.52
CA TRP A 380 -9.49 -33.72 -5.52
C TRP A 380 -10.85 -33.06 -5.74
N ARG A 381 -11.81 -33.32 -4.83
CA ARG A 381 -13.18 -32.80 -4.90
C ARG A 381 -13.39 -31.43 -4.25
N LYS A 382 -12.42 -30.90 -3.50
CA LYS A 382 -12.57 -29.63 -2.76
C LYS A 382 -11.78 -28.50 -3.42
N ALA A 383 -12.51 -27.42 -3.75
CA ALA A 383 -12.08 -26.04 -4.00
C ALA A 383 -10.57 -25.83 -4.17
N ALA A 384 -10.02 -26.33 -5.27
CA ALA A 384 -8.71 -25.92 -5.74
C ALA A 384 -8.95 -24.67 -6.60
N ASP A 385 -9.08 -23.53 -5.95
CA ASP A 385 -9.23 -22.24 -6.63
C ASP A 385 -7.89 -21.77 -7.22
N LEU A 386 -7.94 -20.69 -8.02
CA LEU A 386 -6.74 -20.16 -8.66
C LEU A 386 -5.72 -19.61 -7.64
N ASP A 387 -6.20 -19.05 -6.53
CA ASP A 387 -5.36 -18.64 -5.40
C ASP A 387 -4.56 -19.81 -4.84
N PHE A 388 -5.22 -20.95 -4.62
CA PHE A 388 -4.61 -22.17 -4.14
C PHE A 388 -3.60 -22.71 -5.15
N ALA A 389 -3.91 -22.66 -6.44
CA ALA A 389 -2.96 -23.00 -7.49
C ALA A 389 -1.68 -22.17 -7.31
N ILE A 390 -1.78 -20.84 -7.36
CA ILE A 390 -0.62 -19.94 -7.26
C ILE A 390 0.16 -20.16 -5.95
N LYS A 391 -0.54 -20.30 -4.82
CA LYS A 391 0.06 -20.65 -3.51
C LYS A 391 0.83 -21.97 -3.58
N SER A 392 0.26 -22.98 -4.23
CA SER A 392 0.88 -24.30 -4.37
C SER A 392 2.12 -24.27 -5.25
N LEU A 393 2.14 -23.47 -6.33
CA LEU A 393 3.31 -23.28 -7.18
C LEU A 393 4.47 -22.71 -6.37
N TYR A 394 4.22 -21.59 -5.68
CA TYR A 394 5.23 -20.94 -4.85
C TYR A 394 5.74 -21.88 -3.76
N ALA A 395 4.84 -22.56 -3.04
CA ALA A 395 5.22 -23.49 -1.98
C ALA A 395 6.06 -24.66 -2.51
N THR A 396 5.70 -25.19 -3.69
CA THR A 396 6.44 -26.28 -4.35
C THR A 396 7.84 -25.82 -4.70
N LEU A 397 7.97 -24.73 -5.45
CA LEU A 397 9.28 -24.19 -5.86
C LEU A 397 10.13 -23.75 -4.66
N ALA A 398 9.54 -23.15 -3.62
CA ALA A 398 10.26 -22.80 -2.39
C ALA A 398 10.79 -24.03 -1.63
N ASN A 399 10.04 -25.14 -1.60
CA ASN A 399 10.51 -26.39 -1.00
C ASN A 399 11.67 -26.98 -1.81
N PHE A 400 11.61 -26.93 -3.14
CA PHE A 400 12.70 -27.38 -4.00
C PHE A 400 13.93 -26.49 -3.90
N ALA A 401 13.80 -25.18 -3.62
CA ALA A 401 14.92 -24.26 -3.45
C ALA A 401 15.80 -24.55 -2.21
N GLY A 402 15.28 -25.26 -1.20
CA GLY A 402 16.04 -25.63 -0.01
C GLY A 402 16.33 -24.43 0.92
N LYS A 403 17.48 -24.43 1.60
CA LYS A 403 17.82 -23.42 2.62
C LYS A 403 18.56 -22.18 2.09
N SER A 404 19.22 -22.28 0.93
CA SER A 404 20.03 -21.19 0.35
C SER A 404 19.18 -19.97 0.01
N SER A 405 19.63 -18.77 0.40
CA SER A 405 18.96 -17.51 0.06
C SER A 405 19.01 -17.21 -1.44
N GLY A 406 20.13 -17.52 -2.09
CA GLY A 406 20.30 -17.37 -3.54
C GLY A 406 19.34 -18.28 -4.32
N ASP A 407 19.27 -19.57 -3.97
CA ASP A 407 18.34 -20.50 -4.61
C ASP A 407 16.88 -20.02 -4.44
N LYS A 408 16.50 -19.57 -3.24
CA LYS A 408 15.14 -19.06 -2.99
C LYS A 408 14.78 -17.88 -3.88
N MET A 409 15.73 -16.98 -4.15
CA MET A 409 15.50 -15.84 -5.04
C MET A 409 15.27 -16.32 -6.47
N VAL A 410 16.14 -17.19 -7.00
CA VAL A 410 15.99 -17.73 -8.37
C VAL A 410 14.66 -18.47 -8.54
N PHE A 411 14.27 -19.29 -7.57
CA PHE A 411 12.99 -20.02 -7.63
C PHE A 411 11.77 -19.11 -7.47
N ARG A 412 11.88 -18.03 -6.69
CA ARG A 412 10.83 -17.00 -6.60
C ARG A 412 10.67 -16.30 -7.94
N ASP A 413 11.77 -15.86 -8.55
CA ASP A 413 11.73 -15.13 -9.81
C ASP A 413 11.17 -16.03 -10.93
N PHE A 414 11.54 -17.32 -10.96
CA PHE A 414 10.95 -18.31 -11.86
C PHE A 414 9.47 -18.61 -11.57
N THR A 415 9.05 -18.56 -10.30
CA THR A 415 7.62 -18.66 -9.93
C THR A 415 6.83 -17.51 -10.56
N LEU A 416 7.36 -16.29 -10.48
CA LEU A 416 6.73 -15.10 -11.05
C LEU A 416 6.72 -15.16 -12.59
N GLU A 417 7.78 -15.66 -13.23
CA GLU A 417 7.81 -15.90 -14.68
C GLU A 417 6.65 -16.81 -15.12
N ILE A 418 6.42 -17.92 -14.44
CA ILE A 418 5.29 -18.83 -14.74
C ILE A 418 3.95 -18.12 -14.53
N ILE A 419 3.78 -17.36 -13.45
CA ILE A 419 2.55 -16.61 -13.18
C ILE A 419 2.33 -15.54 -14.26
N GLY A 420 3.38 -14.84 -14.70
CA GLY A 420 3.34 -13.87 -15.79
C GLY A 420 2.85 -14.51 -17.07
N GLY A 421 3.49 -15.59 -17.51
CA GLY A 421 3.06 -16.33 -18.71
C GLY A 421 1.63 -16.87 -18.60
N MET A 422 1.22 -17.32 -17.40
CA MET A 422 -0.16 -17.76 -17.16
C MET A 422 -1.15 -16.62 -17.37
N LEU A 423 -0.88 -15.43 -16.81
CA LEU A 423 -1.76 -14.27 -16.93
C LEU A 423 -1.79 -13.71 -18.37
N GLN A 424 -0.65 -13.71 -19.06
CA GLN A 424 -0.52 -13.19 -20.42
C GLN A 424 -1.07 -14.12 -21.51
N GLY A 425 -1.23 -15.42 -21.22
CA GLY A 425 -1.59 -16.38 -22.28
C GLY A 425 -0.41 -16.91 -23.07
N GLU A 426 0.79 -16.84 -22.51
CA GLU A 426 2.01 -17.30 -23.17
C GLU A 426 2.23 -18.81 -22.95
N VAL A 427 3.10 -19.39 -23.79
CA VAL A 427 3.55 -20.77 -23.65
C VAL A 427 4.41 -20.89 -22.39
N LEU A 428 3.98 -21.72 -21.45
CA LEU A 428 4.66 -21.92 -20.18
C LEU A 428 5.90 -22.81 -20.30
N PRO A 429 6.99 -22.52 -19.55
CA PRO A 429 8.28 -23.16 -19.73
C PRO A 429 8.38 -24.52 -19.02
N VAL A 430 7.65 -25.53 -19.49
CA VAL A 430 7.56 -26.85 -18.84
C VAL A 430 8.92 -27.55 -18.71
N ASP A 431 9.76 -27.48 -19.75
CA ASP A 431 11.08 -28.11 -19.73
C ASP A 431 12.01 -27.42 -18.72
N MET A 432 11.92 -26.10 -18.59
CA MET A 432 12.67 -25.36 -17.57
C MET A 432 12.18 -25.75 -16.17
N PHE A 433 10.87 -25.87 -15.96
CA PHE A 433 10.31 -26.32 -14.69
C PHE A 433 10.85 -27.70 -14.29
N LYS A 434 10.87 -28.65 -15.22
CA LYS A 434 11.47 -29.99 -15.01
C LYS A 434 12.97 -29.88 -14.65
N ARG A 435 13.74 -29.03 -15.33
CA ARG A 435 15.17 -28.79 -15.03
C ARG A 435 15.41 -28.18 -13.65
N PHE A 436 14.47 -27.39 -13.13
CA PHE A 436 14.57 -26.83 -11.77
C PHE A 436 14.30 -27.90 -10.70
N VAL A 437 13.29 -28.74 -10.93
CA VAL A 437 12.75 -29.70 -9.97
C VAL A 437 13.55 -31.00 -9.93
N VAL A 438 13.76 -31.66 -11.08
CA VAL A 438 14.29 -33.04 -11.16
C VAL A 438 15.67 -33.18 -10.50
N PRO A 439 16.66 -32.31 -10.75
CA PRO A 439 17.99 -32.44 -10.13
C PRO A 439 17.99 -32.28 -8.60
N ARG A 440 16.94 -31.68 -8.03
CA ARG A 440 16.84 -31.38 -6.60
C ARG A 440 15.94 -32.36 -5.84
N LEU A 441 15.41 -33.39 -6.51
CA LEU A 441 14.57 -34.42 -5.88
C LEU A 441 15.31 -35.15 -4.76
N ALA A 442 16.54 -35.60 -5.01
CA ALA A 442 17.35 -36.29 -3.99
C ALA A 442 17.58 -35.40 -2.75
N ARG A 443 17.88 -34.11 -2.96
CA ARG A 443 18.03 -33.13 -1.87
C ARG A 443 16.73 -32.98 -1.08
N LEU A 444 15.60 -32.84 -1.76
CA LEU A 444 14.29 -32.68 -1.12
C LEU A 444 13.95 -33.88 -0.21
N VAL A 445 14.24 -35.11 -0.66
CA VAL A 445 14.02 -36.33 0.12
C VAL A 445 14.95 -36.39 1.34
N TYR A 446 16.21 -35.97 1.18
CA TYR A 446 17.21 -36.00 2.25
C TYR A 446 16.95 -34.92 3.33
N GLU A 447 16.59 -33.70 2.93
CA GLU A 447 16.38 -32.57 3.84
C GLU A 447 14.94 -32.48 4.39
N GLY A 448 13.98 -33.13 3.73
CA GLY A 448 12.54 -33.00 4.01
C GLY A 448 11.99 -34.05 4.97
N LYS A 449 10.95 -33.67 5.73
CA LYS A 449 10.12 -34.66 6.46
C LYS A 449 9.33 -35.53 5.47
N PRO A 450 9.10 -36.83 5.75
CA PRO A 450 8.41 -37.77 4.85
C PRO A 450 7.12 -37.25 4.21
N ASN A 451 6.23 -36.63 4.99
CA ASN A 451 4.96 -36.12 4.47
C ASN A 451 5.08 -34.84 3.63
N ASN A 452 6.17 -34.08 3.80
CA ASN A 452 6.36 -32.79 3.13
C ASN A 452 6.97 -32.95 1.74
N TYR A 453 7.96 -33.84 1.57
CA TYR A 453 8.57 -34.04 0.25
C TYR A 453 7.62 -34.77 -0.70
N ARG A 454 6.88 -35.79 -0.24
CA ARG A 454 5.90 -36.51 -1.10
C ARG A 454 4.85 -35.56 -1.65
N ARG A 455 4.32 -34.71 -0.78
CA ARG A 455 3.35 -33.69 -1.16
C ARG A 455 3.92 -32.70 -2.19
N SER A 456 5.16 -32.26 -2.02
CA SER A 456 5.82 -31.34 -2.95
C SER A 456 6.09 -32.01 -4.31
N MET A 457 6.43 -33.30 -4.33
CA MET A 457 6.60 -34.06 -5.57
C MET A 457 5.27 -34.21 -6.33
N HIS A 458 4.18 -34.55 -5.64
CA HIS A 458 2.85 -34.64 -6.26
C HIS A 458 2.40 -33.30 -6.84
N TYR A 459 2.63 -32.18 -6.13
CA TYR A 459 2.32 -30.87 -6.70
C TYR A 459 3.19 -30.54 -7.91
N ALA A 460 4.47 -30.92 -7.92
CA ALA A 460 5.33 -30.68 -9.08
C ALA A 460 4.81 -31.42 -10.32
N GLU A 461 4.36 -32.67 -10.17
CA GLU A 461 3.72 -33.43 -11.24
C GLU A 461 2.41 -32.77 -11.70
N LEU A 462 1.54 -32.39 -10.75
CA LEU A 462 0.31 -31.66 -11.05
C LEU A 462 0.56 -30.37 -11.84
N TRP A 463 1.61 -29.63 -11.48
CA TRP A 463 2.01 -28.40 -12.17
C TRP A 463 2.50 -28.66 -13.59
N VAL A 464 3.24 -29.73 -13.83
CA VAL A 464 3.64 -30.14 -15.18
C VAL A 464 2.42 -30.42 -16.05
N GLU A 465 1.46 -31.19 -15.54
CA GLU A 465 0.22 -31.50 -16.26
C GLU A 465 -0.63 -30.26 -16.51
N TYR A 466 -0.74 -29.37 -15.53
CA TYR A 466 -1.47 -28.13 -15.66
C TYR A 466 -0.83 -27.20 -16.70
N MET A 467 0.49 -27.03 -16.67
CA MET A 467 1.21 -26.24 -17.68
C MET A 467 1.07 -26.84 -19.09
N HIS A 468 1.13 -28.17 -19.23
CA HIS A 468 0.89 -28.84 -20.50
C HIS A 468 -0.57 -28.67 -20.99
N ALA A 469 -1.54 -28.66 -20.09
CA ALA A 469 -2.93 -28.38 -20.44
C ALA A 469 -3.09 -26.95 -20.98
N LEU A 470 -2.52 -25.95 -20.30
CA LEU A 470 -2.56 -24.57 -20.75
C LEU A 470 -1.82 -24.36 -22.08
N ASN A 471 -0.65 -24.97 -22.27
CA ASN A 471 0.12 -24.80 -23.51
C ASN A 471 -0.60 -25.36 -24.74
N ARG A 472 -1.39 -26.43 -24.58
CA ARG A 472 -2.22 -26.99 -25.66
C ARG A 472 -3.31 -26.03 -26.15
N GLU A 473 -3.66 -25.03 -25.37
CA GLU A 473 -4.68 -24.02 -25.70
C GLU A 473 -4.08 -22.77 -26.37
N VAL A 474 -2.76 -22.57 -26.28
CA VAL A 474 -2.03 -21.45 -26.90
C VAL A 474 -1.57 -21.78 -28.33
N THR A 475 -1.57 -23.07 -28.69
CA THR A 475 -1.20 -23.58 -30.02
C THR A 475 -2.45 -23.77 -30.86
#